data_AF-C7C804-F1
#
_entry.id   AF-C7C804-F1
#
_cell.length_a   1.000
_cell.length_b   1.000
_cell.length_c   1.000
_cell.angle_alpha   90.00
_cell.angle_beta   90.00
_cell.angle_gamma   90.00
#
_symmetry.space_group_name_H-M   'P 1'
#
loop_
_entity.id
_entity.type
_entity.pdbx_description
1 polymer ?
#
loop_
_entity_poly.entity_id
_entity_poly.type
_entity_poly.pdbx_seq_one_letter_code
_entity_poly.pdbx_strand_id
1 'polypeptide(L)'
;MSHELTEPVHWQGRQWAVTGYGIEALDGMYHVPFADIPDAEDGWPGWLDDLRRRYGTDGDDLAAALRVARTVRAEAKASASKSTA
;
A
#
# COMPACT_ATOMS: atom_id res chain seq x y z
N MET A 1 11.67 10.02 -15.41
CA MET A 1 11.45 10.82 -14.21
C MET A 1 11.11 9.85 -13.10
N SER A 2 12.03 9.65 -12.17
CA SER A 2 11.79 8.80 -10.99
C SER A 2 11.05 9.67 -9.99
N HIS A 3 9.82 9.32 -9.63
CA HIS A 3 9.13 10.01 -8.54
C HIS A 3 9.80 9.64 -7.22
N GLU A 4 10.03 10.63 -6.36
CA GLU A 4 10.51 10.39 -5.00
C GLU A 4 9.38 9.75 -4.20
N LEU A 5 9.62 8.53 -3.72
CA LEU A 5 8.70 7.80 -2.86
C LEU A 5 8.83 8.31 -1.43
N THR A 6 7.74 8.30 -0.67
CA THR A 6 7.80 8.62 0.76
C THR A 6 8.69 7.61 1.49
N GLU A 7 9.64 8.10 2.29
CA GLU A 7 10.43 7.23 3.16
C GLU A 7 9.70 6.96 4.50
N PRO A 8 9.90 5.78 5.12
CA PRO A 8 10.68 4.65 4.61
C PRO A 8 9.93 3.85 3.53
N VAL A 9 10.66 3.32 2.55
CA VAL A 9 10.10 2.36 1.58
C VAL A 9 10.17 0.96 2.20
N HIS A 10 9.01 0.37 2.47
CA HIS A 10 8.88 -0.97 3.05
C HIS A 10 8.90 -2.08 1.99
N TRP A 11 8.45 -1.77 0.78
CA TRP A 11 8.45 -2.71 -0.35
C TRP A 11 8.32 -1.95 -1.67
N GLN A 12 8.88 -2.51 -2.74
CA GLN A 12 8.77 -1.95 -4.09
C GLN A 12 8.60 -3.09 -5.10
N GLY A 13 7.51 -3.02 -5.86
CA GLY A 13 7.17 -3.91 -6.95
C GLY A 13 7.47 -3.30 -8.31
N ARG A 14 6.71 -3.72 -9.34
CA ARG A 14 6.87 -3.24 -10.72
C ARG A 14 6.20 -1.89 -10.97
N GLN A 15 5.03 -1.69 -10.38
CA GLN A 15 4.22 -0.48 -10.58
C GLN A 15 3.88 0.21 -9.26
N TRP A 16 3.96 -0.51 -8.14
CA TRP A 16 3.60 -0.01 -6.82
C TRP A 16 4.74 -0.14 -5.82
N ALA A 17 4.76 0.75 -4.83
CA ALA A 17 5.58 0.66 -3.65
C ALA A 17 4.74 0.82 -2.40
N VAL A 18 5.17 0.20 -1.30
CA VAL A 18 4.66 0.45 0.05
C VAL A 18 5.66 1.34 0.75
N THR A 19 5.19 2.47 1.24
CA THR A 19 5.98 3.57 1.82
C THR A 19 5.51 3.90 3.23
N GLY A 20 6.16 4.88 3.88
CA GLY A 20 5.71 5.43 5.16
C GLY A 20 4.32 6.10 5.08
N TYR A 21 3.86 6.46 3.88
CA TYR A 21 2.53 7.01 3.65
C TYR A 21 1.46 5.93 3.46
N GLY A 22 1.78 4.88 2.72
CA GLY A 22 0.83 3.84 2.33
C GLY A 22 1.28 3.11 1.08
N ILE A 23 0.44 3.05 0.05
CA ILE A 23 0.79 2.51 -1.27
C ILE A 23 0.93 3.66 -2.26
N GLU A 24 2.02 3.71 -3.00
CA GLU A 24 2.30 4.74 -4.00
C GLU A 24 2.64 4.09 -5.34
N ALA A 25 2.09 4.62 -6.43
CA ALA A 25 2.47 4.23 -7.78
C ALA A 25 3.86 4.79 -8.09
N LEU A 26 4.71 3.98 -8.73
CA LEU A 26 6.09 4.37 -9.09
C LEU A 26 6.17 5.48 -10.14
N ASP A 27 5.06 5.69 -10.87
CA ASP A 27 4.90 6.80 -11.81
C ASP A 27 4.42 8.09 -11.12
N GLY A 28 4.21 8.07 -9.80
CA GLY A 28 3.78 9.20 -8.98
C GLY A 28 2.33 9.62 -9.17
N MET A 29 1.55 8.91 -9.99
CA MET A 29 0.21 9.35 -10.41
C MET A 29 -0.89 8.97 -9.40
N TYR A 30 -0.62 8.05 -8.47
CA TYR A 30 -1.61 7.58 -7.51
C TYR A 30 -1.02 7.21 -6.17
N HIS A 31 -1.69 7.61 -5.09
CA HIS A 31 -1.29 7.31 -3.72
C HIS A 31 -2.51 6.87 -2.91
N VAL A 32 -2.37 5.82 -2.12
CA VAL A 32 -3.38 5.27 -1.21
C VAL A 32 -2.83 5.33 0.20
N PRO A 33 -3.37 6.17 1.10
CA PRO A 33 -2.90 6.23 2.48
C PRO A 33 -3.29 4.95 3.24
N PHE A 34 -2.50 4.56 4.26
CA PHE A 34 -2.82 3.38 5.10
C PHE A 34 -4.23 3.37 5.70
N ALA A 35 -4.82 4.56 5.92
CA ALA A 35 -6.17 4.72 6.44
C ALA A 35 -7.26 4.25 5.47
N ASP A 36 -6.99 4.34 4.16
CA ASP A 36 -7.93 3.94 3.11
C ASP A 36 -7.70 2.49 2.64
N ILE A 37 -6.65 1.84 3.14
CA ILE A 37 -6.38 0.43 2.84
C ILE A 37 -7.35 -0.43 3.66
N PRO A 38 -8.22 -1.23 3.00
CA PRO A 38 -9.17 -2.10 3.69
C PRO A 38 -8.43 -3.19 4.46
N ASP A 39 -8.97 -3.60 5.60
CA ASP A 39 -8.45 -4.78 6.30
C ASP A 39 -8.63 -6.03 5.43
N ALA A 40 -7.92 -7.09 5.78
CA ALA A 40 -8.04 -8.36 5.06
C ALA A 40 -9.48 -8.94 5.13
N GLU A 41 -10.23 -8.60 6.18
CA GLU A 41 -11.60 -9.08 6.40
C GLU A 41 -12.68 -8.23 5.69
N ASP A 42 -12.37 -6.98 5.32
CA ASP A 42 -13.32 -6.06 4.66
C ASP A 42 -13.55 -6.39 3.18
N GLY A 43 -12.82 -7.37 2.64
CA GLY A 43 -12.89 -7.77 1.24
C GLY A 43 -12.18 -6.79 0.29
N TRP A 44 -12.40 -6.99 -1.02
CA TRP A 44 -11.81 -6.18 -2.09
C TRP A 44 -12.77 -5.05 -2.50
N PRO A 45 -12.44 -3.76 -2.26
CA PRO A 45 -13.30 -2.64 -2.62
C PRO A 45 -13.40 -2.43 -4.14
N GLY A 46 -14.55 -1.92 -4.60
CA GLY A 46 -14.77 -1.62 -6.02
C GLY A 46 -13.79 -0.60 -6.62
N TRP A 47 -13.37 0.40 -5.84
CA TRP A 47 -12.39 1.40 -6.31
C TRP A 47 -11.01 0.77 -6.59
N LEU A 48 -10.71 -0.35 -5.94
CA LEU A 48 -9.48 -1.11 -6.09
C LEU A 48 -9.50 -1.93 -7.40
N ASP A 49 -10.68 -2.45 -7.78
CA ASP A 49 -10.91 -3.01 -9.10
C ASP A 49 -10.82 -1.96 -10.21
N ASP A 50 -11.38 -0.77 -10.00
CA ASP A 50 -11.28 0.33 -10.95
C ASP A 50 -9.82 0.78 -11.13
N LEU A 51 -9.06 0.84 -10.04
CA LEU A 51 -7.62 1.15 -10.08
C LEU A 51 -6.85 0.08 -10.86
N ARG A 52 -7.11 -1.20 -10.60
CA ARG A 52 -6.49 -2.32 -11.33
C ARG A 52 -6.77 -2.21 -12.83
N ARG A 53 -8.02 -1.94 -13.21
CA ARG A 53 -8.44 -1.75 -14.62
C ARG A 53 -7.78 -0.54 -15.26
N ARG A 54 -7.70 0.58 -14.55
CA ARG A 54 -7.17 1.85 -15.08
C ARG A 54 -5.68 1.79 -15.38
N TYR A 55 -4.92 1.16 -14.50
CA TYR A 55 -3.46 1.03 -14.66
C TYR A 55 -3.07 -0.18 -15.52
N GLY A 56 -4.03 -1.01 -15.93
CA GLY A 56 -3.73 -2.31 -16.53
C GLY A 56 -2.79 -3.13 -15.64
N THR A 57 -2.91 -2.92 -14.33
CA THR A 57 -1.91 -3.40 -13.37
C THR A 57 -1.88 -4.91 -13.44
N ASP A 58 -0.67 -5.49 -13.45
CA ASP A 58 -0.50 -6.89 -13.10
C ASP A 58 -1.16 -7.09 -11.73
N GLY A 59 -2.30 -7.78 -11.70
CA GLY A 59 -3.16 -7.81 -10.51
C GLY A 59 -2.41 -8.33 -9.28
N ASP A 60 -1.36 -9.10 -9.52
CA ASP A 60 -0.46 -9.66 -8.53
C ASP A 60 0.42 -8.60 -7.84
N ASP A 61 0.85 -7.55 -8.56
CA ASP A 61 1.71 -6.49 -8.00
C ASP A 61 0.94 -5.61 -7.01
N LEU A 62 -0.29 -5.22 -7.37
CA LEU A 62 -1.17 -4.46 -6.46
C LEU A 62 -1.64 -5.31 -5.28
N ALA A 63 -1.95 -6.59 -5.50
CA ALA A 63 -2.28 -7.51 -4.43
C ALA A 63 -1.10 -7.72 -3.45
N ALA A 64 0.13 -7.80 -3.95
CA ALA A 64 1.33 -7.86 -3.14
C ALA A 64 1.52 -6.57 -2.32
N ALA A 65 1.35 -5.40 -2.94
CA ALA A 65 1.42 -4.11 -2.25
C ALA A 65 0.41 -4.03 -1.09
N LEU A 66 -0.84 -4.43 -1.31
CA LEU A 66 -1.88 -4.45 -0.27
C LEU A 66 -1.54 -5.40 0.87
N ARG A 67 -0.99 -6.58 0.56
CA ARG A 67 -0.57 -7.55 1.58
C ARG A 67 0.53 -6.96 2.47
N VAL A 68 1.57 -6.39 1.87
CA VAL A 68 2.67 -5.78 2.61
C VAL A 68 2.19 -4.58 3.42
N ALA A 69 1.37 -3.72 2.83
CA ALA A 69 0.86 -2.53 3.52
C ALA A 69 0.05 -2.90 4.78
N ARG A 70 -0.75 -3.97 4.73
CA ARG A 70 -1.46 -4.49 5.91
C ARG A 70 -0.50 -4.99 6.98
N THR A 71 0.55 -5.71 6.61
CA THR A 71 1.58 -6.18 7.55
C THR A 71 2.29 -5.00 8.23
N VAL A 72 2.74 -4.02 7.45
CA VAL A 72 3.40 -2.81 7.98
C VAL A 72 2.48 -2.06 8.94
N ARG A 73 1.21 -1.87 8.58
CA ARG A 73 0.22 -1.22 9.46
C ARG A 73 0.00 -1.99 10.76
N ALA A 74 -0.09 -3.33 10.69
CA ALA A 74 -0.26 -4.19 11.85
C ALA A 74 0.97 -4.13 12.78
N GLU A 75 2.19 -4.18 12.23
CA GLU A 75 3.44 -4.06 12.98
C GLU A 75 3.60 -2.68 13.64
N ALA A 76 3.21 -1.61 12.93
CA ALA A 76 3.20 -0.25 13.49
C ALA A 76 2.21 -0.14 14.66
N LYS A 77 1.00 -0.70 14.53
CA LYS A 77 0.00 -0.75 15.61
C LYS A 77 0.48 -1.58 16.81
N ALA A 78 1.11 -2.72 16.56
CA ALA A 78 1.66 -3.57 17.62
C ALA A 78 2.82 -2.89 18.36
N SER A 79 3.68 -2.19 17.63
CA SER A 79 4.81 -1.43 18.20
C SER A 79 4.31 -0.24 19.03
N ALA A 80 3.32 0.51 18.53
CA ALA A 80 2.69 1.61 19.27
C ALA A 80 2.03 1.13 20.58
N SER A 81 1.45 -0.08 20.57
CA SER A 81 0.84 -0.67 21.77
C SER A 81 1.87 -1.12 22.81
N LYS A 82 3.10 -1.43 22.39
CA LYS A 82 4.19 -1.93 23.26
C LYS A 82 4.96 -0.80 23.97
N SER A 83 4.89 0.43 23.47
CA SER A 83 5.54 1.61 24.08
C SER A 83 4.74 2.27 25.21
N THR A 84 3.59 1.70 25.57
CA THR A 84 2.71 2.19 26.66
C THR A 84 2.70 1.31 27.92
N ALA A 85 3.68 0.40 28.07
CA ALA A 85 3.80 -0.49 29.22
C ALA A 85 4.98 -0.13 30.14
#